data_AF-A0A833GW56-F1
#
_entry.id   AF-A0A833GW56-F1
#
_cell.length_a   1.000
_cell.length_b   1.000
_cell.length_c   1.000
_cell.angle_alpha   90.00
_cell.angle_beta   90.00
_cell.angle_gamma   90.00
#
_symmetry.space_group_name_H-M   'P 1'
#
loop_
_entity.id
_entity.type
_entity.pdbx_description
1 polymer ?
#
loop_
_entity_poly.entity_id
_entity_poly.type
_entity_poly.pdbx_seq_one_letter_code
_entity_poly.pdbx_strand_id
1 'polypeptide(L)'
;MQLLSAFRQIRGCLAFPFVRSLHLLSLCVSGGHGWFTNRLADTASWLSHHRQVSALAVVLVFAPSLLVLGGRGPAVFDFGDERFAANRQIDVLLTGEQLAPPPPLPPEVFTTREVELVRPDIGYASRDWGLLDKEFTQRLLLVFRLMKERHGYEMVLIEGYRSPERQEQLLARGRHVTQAGANMSYHQYGLAADAAFMREGRIAISERDPWVMRGYQHYGEIAAELGLTWGGGWAMQD
;
A
#
# COMPACT_ATOMS: atom_id res chain seq x y z
N MET A 1 0.60 2.63 15.68
CA MET A 1 -0.66 2.23 14.96
C MET A 1 -0.58 0.77 14.49
N GLN A 2 -1.69 0.02 14.36
CA GLN A 2 -1.71 -1.43 14.03
C GLN A 2 -2.39 -1.68 12.68
N LEU A 3 -1.88 -1.01 11.65
CA LEU A 3 -2.43 -1.01 10.30
C LEU A 3 -1.96 -2.26 9.54
N LEU A 4 -2.86 -3.02 8.92
CA LEU A 4 -2.46 -3.97 7.86
C LEU A 4 -2.66 -3.32 6.52
N SER A 5 -1.77 -3.58 5.55
CA SER A 5 -2.01 -3.26 4.16
C SER A 5 -1.83 -4.46 3.22
N ALA A 6 -2.69 -4.56 2.20
CA ALA A 6 -2.50 -5.44 1.05
C ALA A 6 -1.76 -4.72 -0.07
N PHE A 7 -0.74 -5.39 -0.57
CA PHE A 7 -0.11 -5.06 -1.83
C PHE A 7 -0.97 -5.63 -2.97
N ARG A 8 -1.68 -4.75 -3.69
CA ARG A 8 -2.29 -5.14 -4.97
C ARG A 8 -1.41 -4.62 -6.08
N GLN A 9 -0.71 -5.53 -6.76
CA GLN A 9 -0.09 -5.23 -8.04
C GLN A 9 -1.22 -5.04 -9.05
N ILE A 10 -1.63 -3.79 -9.27
CA ILE A 10 -2.33 -3.43 -10.50
C ILE A 10 -1.34 -3.75 -11.61
N ARG A 11 -1.66 -4.75 -12.44
CA ARG A 11 -1.00 -4.97 -13.73
C ARG A 11 -1.23 -3.72 -14.59
N GLY A 12 -0.36 -2.73 -14.43
CA GLY A 12 0.01 -1.85 -15.51
C GLY A 12 0.87 -2.67 -16.46
N CYS A 13 0.24 -3.41 -17.37
CA CYS A 13 0.91 -3.82 -18.59
C CYS A 13 1.18 -2.56 -19.41
N LEU A 14 2.19 -1.78 -19.02
CA LEU A 14 3.03 -1.07 -19.99
C LEU A 14 4.09 -2.07 -20.43
N ALA A 15 3.62 -3.11 -21.12
CA ALA A 15 4.46 -3.74 -22.12
C ALA A 15 4.71 -2.64 -23.16
N PHE A 16 5.79 -1.89 -23.02
CA PHE A 16 6.41 -1.30 -24.19
C PHE A 16 6.81 -2.49 -25.07
N PRO A 17 6.21 -2.68 -26.27
CA PRO A 17 6.85 -3.54 -27.23
C PRO A 17 8.08 -2.76 -27.68
N PHE A 18 9.22 -3.10 -27.08
CA PHE A 18 10.51 -2.80 -27.68
C PHE A 18 10.56 -3.55 -29.00
N VAL A 19 10.17 -2.82 -30.04
CA VAL A 19 10.54 -2.92 -31.45
C VAL A 19 11.09 -4.28 -31.87
N ARG A 20 10.26 -5.08 -32.56
CA ARG A 20 10.76 -6.07 -33.51
C ARG A 20 9.75 -6.32 -34.64
N SER A 21 10.01 -5.65 -35.76
CA SER A 21 9.92 -6.18 -37.14
C SER A 21 9.50 -5.08 -38.12
N LEU A 22 10.48 -4.29 -38.58
CA LEU A 22 10.52 -3.92 -39.98
C LEU A 22 11.65 -4.72 -40.62
N HIS A 23 11.34 -5.95 -41.02
CA HIS A 23 12.07 -6.55 -42.13
C HIS A 23 11.48 -5.94 -43.40
N LEU A 24 12.22 -5.04 -44.03
CA LEU A 24 12.38 -4.93 -45.47
C LEU A 24 13.31 -3.75 -45.74
N LEU A 25 14.61 -4.07 -45.86
CA LEU A 25 15.49 -3.60 -46.94
C LEU A 25 16.91 -4.04 -46.60
N SER A 26 17.26 -5.21 -47.13
CA SER A 26 18.62 -5.42 -47.61
C SER A 26 18.92 -4.33 -48.62
N LEU A 27 19.97 -3.52 -48.39
CA LEU A 27 20.83 -2.97 -49.44
C LEU A 27 22.04 -2.25 -48.84
N CYS A 28 23.21 -2.76 -49.24
CA CYS A 28 24.51 -2.11 -49.30
C CYS A 28 25.26 -1.82 -47.98
N VAL A 29 26.05 -2.83 -47.59
CA VAL A 29 27.45 -2.63 -47.19
C VAL A 29 28.13 -1.77 -48.25
N SER A 30 28.58 -0.55 -47.90
CA SER A 30 29.81 0.14 -48.40
C SER A 30 29.80 1.65 -48.07
N GLY A 31 30.77 2.11 -47.27
CA GLY A 31 31.07 3.53 -47.00
C GLY A 31 30.70 3.94 -45.56
N GLY A 32 31.61 4.06 -44.61
CA GLY A 32 32.86 4.83 -44.63
C GLY A 32 32.79 5.78 -43.42
N HIS A 33 33.74 5.68 -42.48
CA HIS A 33 33.71 6.28 -41.13
C HIS A 33 33.43 7.81 -41.02
N GLY A 34 33.27 8.57 -42.10
CA GLY A 34 33.00 10.02 -42.08
C GLY A 34 31.53 10.43 -41.93
N TRP A 35 30.57 9.51 -42.08
CA TRP A 35 29.14 9.86 -42.01
C TRP A 35 28.62 10.06 -40.57
N PHE A 36 29.23 9.38 -39.59
CA PHE A 36 28.87 9.50 -38.18
C PHE A 36 29.48 10.74 -37.51
N THR A 37 30.69 11.15 -37.90
CA THR A 37 31.39 12.29 -37.29
C THR A 37 30.75 13.63 -37.63
N ASN A 38 30.28 13.79 -38.87
CA ASN A 38 29.59 15.02 -39.30
C ASN A 38 28.26 15.21 -38.56
N ARG A 39 27.50 14.12 -38.35
CA ARG A 39 26.22 14.19 -37.63
C ARG A 39 26.39 14.56 -36.15
N LEU A 40 27.50 14.18 -35.52
CA LEU A 40 27.83 14.58 -34.13
C LEU A 40 28.27 16.05 -34.05
N ALA A 41 29.02 16.54 -35.03
CA ALA A 41 29.41 17.94 -35.11
C ALA A 41 28.21 18.87 -35.41
N ASP A 42 27.30 18.43 -36.28
CA ASP A 42 26.09 19.16 -36.65
C ASP A 42 25.09 19.24 -35.49
N THR A 43 24.95 18.15 -34.72
CA THR A 43 24.11 18.14 -33.52
C THR A 43 24.70 19.02 -32.42
N ALA A 44 26.02 18.99 -32.23
CA ALA A 44 26.71 19.87 -31.28
C ALA A 44 26.59 21.35 -31.67
N SER A 45 26.72 21.69 -32.95
CA SER A 45 26.56 23.07 -33.43
C SER A 45 25.12 23.55 -33.26
N TRP A 46 24.14 22.70 -33.58
CA TRP A 46 22.72 23.01 -33.41
C TRP A 46 22.33 23.23 -31.94
N LEU A 47 22.82 22.37 -31.04
CA LEU A 47 22.68 22.52 -29.58
C LEU A 47 23.28 23.82 -29.06
N SER A 48 24.44 24.24 -29.59
CA SER A 48 25.08 25.50 -29.21
C SER A 48 24.32 26.73 -29.69
N HIS A 49 23.72 26.65 -30.89
CA HIS A 49 22.93 27.74 -31.48
C HIS A 49 21.56 27.89 -30.79
N HIS A 50 20.96 26.78 -30.36
CA HIS A 50 19.64 26.75 -29.70
C HIS A 50 19.75 26.52 -28.19
N ARG A 51 20.83 27.01 -27.57
CA ARG A 51 21.18 26.73 -26.17
C ARG A 51 20.04 26.97 -25.17
N GLN A 52 19.21 27.99 -25.41
CA GLN A 52 18.05 28.30 -24.56
C GLN A 52 16.94 27.24 -24.67
N VAL A 53 16.63 26.79 -25.89
CA VAL A 53 15.60 25.75 -26.15
C VAL A 53 16.08 24.40 -25.63
N SER A 54 17.36 24.07 -25.83
CA SER A 54 17.95 22.84 -25.31
C SER A 54 18.00 22.83 -23.77
N ALA A 55 18.33 23.96 -23.14
CA ALA A 55 18.28 24.08 -21.68
C ALA A 55 16.85 23.93 -21.13
N LEU A 56 15.86 24.55 -21.78
CA LEU A 56 14.45 24.39 -21.40
C LEU A 56 13.99 22.93 -21.51
N ALA A 57 14.35 22.23 -22.58
CA ALA A 57 14.01 20.83 -22.77
C ALA A 57 14.63 19.93 -21.69
N VAL A 58 15.92 20.16 -21.35
CA VAL A 58 16.60 19.45 -20.25
C VAL A 58 15.89 19.73 -18.93
N VAL A 59 15.56 20.99 -18.61
CA VAL A 59 14.82 21.33 -17.40
C VAL A 59 13.45 20.64 -17.38
N LEU A 60 12.70 20.65 -18.48
CA LEU A 60 11.38 20.02 -18.55
C LEU A 60 11.44 18.50 -18.32
N VAL A 61 12.51 17.84 -18.78
CA VAL A 61 12.72 16.39 -18.61
C VAL A 61 13.22 16.06 -17.20
N PHE A 62 14.17 16.82 -16.66
CA PHE A 62 14.85 16.48 -15.40
C PHE A 62 14.26 17.15 -14.15
N ALA A 63 13.57 18.28 -14.27
CA ALA A 63 12.94 18.98 -13.14
C ALA A 63 11.97 18.10 -12.33
N PRO A 64 11.04 17.32 -12.93
CA PRO A 64 10.16 16.47 -12.15
C PRO A 64 10.93 15.41 -11.35
N SER A 65 11.96 14.81 -11.94
CA SER A 65 12.80 13.81 -11.26
C SER A 65 13.60 14.42 -10.10
N LEU A 66 14.15 15.62 -10.30
CA LEU A 66 14.92 16.35 -9.27
C LEU A 66 14.01 16.86 -8.14
N LEU A 67 12.78 17.27 -8.44
CA LEU A 67 11.77 17.64 -7.43
C LEU A 67 11.40 16.46 -6.54
N VAL A 68 11.25 15.26 -7.12
CA VAL A 68 10.98 14.03 -6.36
C VAL A 68 12.18 13.63 -5.50
N LEU A 69 13.41 13.74 -5.99
CA LEU A 69 14.63 13.43 -5.24
C LEU A 69 14.94 14.44 -4.13
N GLY A 70 14.64 15.73 -4.35
CA GLY A 70 14.85 16.80 -3.37
C GLY A 70 13.73 16.92 -2.34
N GLY A 71 12.51 16.53 -2.73
CA GLY A 71 11.35 16.41 -1.84
C GLY A 71 11.43 15.14 -1.01
N ARG A 72 12.22 15.16 0.07
CA ARG A 72 12.09 14.17 1.16
C ARG A 72 10.75 14.37 1.90
N GLY A 73 9.64 14.12 1.20
CA GLY A 73 8.34 13.86 1.82
C GLY A 73 8.29 12.41 2.31
N PRO A 74 7.44 12.08 3.30
CA PRO A 74 7.22 10.70 3.70
C PRO A 74 6.87 9.89 2.45
N ALA A 75 7.52 8.74 2.28
CA ALA A 75 7.36 7.87 1.11
C ALA A 75 5.86 7.74 0.78
N VAL A 76 5.48 8.24 -0.40
CA VAL A 76 4.08 8.32 -0.81
C VAL A 76 3.49 6.92 -0.99
N PHE A 77 4.34 5.95 -1.33
CA PHE A 77 4.03 4.53 -1.27
C PHE A 77 5.32 3.74 -1.03
N ASP A 78 5.38 2.97 0.06
CA ASP A 78 6.37 1.91 0.21
C ASP A 78 5.79 0.64 -0.40
N PHE A 79 6.24 0.36 -1.61
CA PHE A 79 5.91 -0.86 -2.33
C PHE A 79 7.06 -1.86 -2.09
N GLY A 80 7.05 -2.55 -0.94
CA GLY A 80 7.99 -3.64 -0.65
C GLY A 80 7.92 -4.80 -1.66
N ASP A 81 9.05 -5.11 -2.28
CA ASP A 81 9.23 -6.05 -3.40
C ASP A 81 9.34 -7.54 -2.99
N GLU A 82 9.08 -7.92 -1.74
CA GLU A 82 9.41 -9.26 -1.25
C GLU A 82 8.17 -10.10 -0.93
N ARG A 83 7.98 -11.20 -1.71
CA ARG A 83 7.28 -12.48 -1.41
C ARG A 83 6.27 -12.97 -2.46
N PHE A 84 6.65 -12.95 -3.74
CA PHE A 84 5.87 -13.56 -4.83
C PHE A 84 5.63 -15.09 -4.70
N ALA A 85 6.35 -15.81 -3.84
CA ALA A 85 6.25 -17.27 -3.71
C ALA A 85 5.07 -17.74 -2.83
N ALA A 86 4.79 -17.07 -1.71
CA ALA A 86 3.69 -17.44 -0.81
C ALA A 86 2.32 -17.18 -1.47
N ASN A 87 2.27 -16.19 -2.36
CA ASN A 87 1.04 -15.70 -2.96
C ASN A 87 0.29 -16.76 -3.80
N ARG A 88 1.02 -17.60 -4.56
CA ARG A 88 0.39 -18.60 -5.44
C ARG A 88 -0.36 -19.70 -4.68
N GLN A 89 0.14 -20.13 -3.53
CA GLN A 89 -0.52 -21.18 -2.75
C GLN A 89 -1.76 -20.63 -2.02
N ILE A 90 -1.70 -19.36 -1.59
CA ILE A 90 -2.83 -18.66 -0.98
C ILE A 90 -3.92 -18.39 -2.02
N ASP A 91 -3.56 -17.93 -3.22
CA ASP A 91 -4.55 -17.68 -4.29
C ASP A 91 -5.33 -18.95 -4.66
N VAL A 92 -4.68 -20.13 -4.66
CA VAL A 92 -5.34 -21.42 -4.89
C VAL A 92 -6.29 -21.77 -3.73
N LEU A 93 -5.92 -21.50 -2.48
CA LEU A 93 -6.80 -21.70 -1.31
C LEU A 93 -8.00 -20.75 -1.31
N LEU A 94 -7.83 -19.50 -1.77
CA LEU A 94 -8.89 -18.49 -1.83
C LEU A 94 -9.88 -18.72 -2.99
N THR A 95 -9.52 -19.52 -4.00
CA THR A 95 -10.37 -19.77 -5.17
C THR A 95 -11.48 -20.82 -4.92
N GLY A 96 -11.31 -21.70 -3.92
CA GLY A 96 -12.23 -22.82 -3.67
C GLY A 96 -13.33 -22.58 -2.62
N GLU A 97 -13.06 -21.76 -1.60
CA GLU A 97 -14.00 -21.43 -0.52
C GLU A 97 -13.83 -19.95 -0.15
N GLN A 98 -14.70 -19.07 -0.67
CA GLN A 98 -14.67 -17.66 -0.29
C GLN A 98 -15.22 -17.49 1.13
N LEU A 99 -14.43 -16.87 1.99
CA LEU A 99 -14.81 -16.55 3.35
C LEU A 99 -15.85 -15.42 3.33
N ALA A 100 -16.94 -15.62 4.07
CA ALA A 100 -17.91 -14.58 4.32
C ALA A 100 -17.47 -13.74 5.53
N PRO A 101 -17.61 -12.40 5.47
CA PRO A 101 -17.39 -11.55 6.63
C PRO A 101 -18.28 -11.93 7.82
N PRO A 102 -17.79 -11.78 9.06
CA PRO A 102 -18.60 -11.99 10.24
C PRO A 102 -19.76 -10.98 10.29
N PRO A 103 -20.88 -11.32 10.97
CA PRO A 103 -21.98 -10.39 11.16
C PRO A 103 -21.51 -9.13 11.92
N PRO A 104 -22.13 -7.96 11.66
CA PRO A 104 -21.76 -6.74 12.34
C PRO A 104 -22.02 -6.85 13.84
N LEU A 105 -21.08 -6.36 14.65
CA LEU A 105 -21.22 -6.31 16.10
C LEU A 105 -22.13 -5.16 16.54
N PRO A 106 -22.78 -5.27 17.71
CA PRO A 106 -23.55 -4.18 18.30
C PRO A 106 -22.68 -2.92 18.48
N PRO A 107 -23.19 -1.70 18.17
CA PRO A 107 -22.42 -0.46 18.29
C PRO A 107 -21.85 -0.20 19.68
N GLU A 108 -22.52 -0.67 20.73
CA GLU A 108 -22.18 -0.45 22.14
C GLU A 108 -20.80 -1.02 22.51
N VAL A 109 -20.36 -2.06 21.80
CA VAL A 109 -19.05 -2.68 22.02
C VAL A 109 -17.90 -1.71 21.67
N PHE A 110 -18.13 -0.82 20.69
CA PHE A 110 -17.14 0.14 20.21
C PHE A 110 -17.12 1.47 20.99
N THR A 111 -18.11 1.71 21.85
CA THR A 111 -18.23 2.92 22.68
C THR A 111 -17.90 2.65 24.14
N THR A 112 -17.18 1.56 24.43
CA THR A 112 -16.72 1.28 25.79
C THR A 112 -15.61 2.26 26.18
N ARG A 113 -15.56 2.63 27.46
CA ARG A 113 -14.57 3.61 27.97
C ARG A 113 -13.13 3.22 27.66
N GLU A 114 -12.80 1.94 27.72
CA GLU A 114 -11.46 1.45 27.37
C GLU A 114 -11.11 1.75 25.91
N VAL A 115 -12.06 1.46 25.01
CA VAL A 115 -11.89 1.67 23.58
C VAL A 115 -11.77 3.16 23.24
N GLU A 116 -12.61 4.01 23.83
CA GLU A 116 -12.56 5.47 23.63
C GLU A 116 -11.24 6.09 24.12
N LEU A 117 -10.68 5.58 25.21
CA LEU A 117 -9.39 6.04 25.75
C LEU A 117 -8.21 5.70 24.83
N VAL A 118 -8.27 4.58 24.14
CA VAL A 118 -7.17 4.11 23.26
C VAL A 118 -7.32 4.63 21.83
N ARG A 119 -8.56 4.67 21.30
CA ARG A 119 -8.89 5.10 19.93
C ARG A 119 -10.13 6.01 19.97
N PRO A 120 -9.97 7.32 20.22
CA PRO A 120 -11.08 8.25 20.09
C PRO A 120 -11.66 8.21 18.65
N ASP A 121 -12.99 8.32 18.52
CA ASP A 121 -13.75 8.35 17.25
C ASP A 121 -13.82 7.06 16.43
N ILE A 122 -13.51 5.93 17.06
CA ILE A 122 -13.72 4.60 16.50
C ILE A 122 -15.22 4.30 16.24
N GLY A 123 -16.14 4.97 16.94
CA GLY A 123 -17.58 4.85 16.70
C GLY A 123 -18.00 5.29 15.30
N TYR A 124 -17.24 6.21 14.69
CA TYR A 124 -17.48 6.74 13.34
C TYR A 124 -16.65 6.02 12.26
N ALA A 125 -15.82 5.05 12.63
CA ALA A 125 -15.00 4.30 11.69
C ALA A 125 -15.87 3.35 10.84
N SER A 126 -15.61 3.29 9.53
CA SER A 126 -16.32 2.33 8.68
C SER A 126 -15.82 0.91 8.95
N ARG A 127 -16.76 -0.02 9.09
CA ARG A 127 -16.51 -1.47 9.18
C ARG A 127 -17.21 -2.21 8.04
N ASP A 128 -17.52 -1.48 6.97
CA ASP A 128 -18.14 -2.04 5.78
C ASP A 128 -17.10 -2.81 4.97
N TRP A 129 -17.18 -4.13 5.03
CA TRP A 129 -16.35 -5.05 4.25
C TRP A 129 -16.55 -4.90 2.74
N GLY A 130 -17.70 -4.38 2.29
CA GLY A 130 -17.97 -4.14 0.87
C GLY A 130 -17.14 -3.02 0.25
N LEU A 131 -16.54 -2.16 1.08
CA LEU A 131 -15.64 -1.08 0.65
C LEU A 131 -14.16 -1.48 0.63
N LEU A 132 -13.85 -2.72 1.02
CA LEU A 132 -12.50 -3.27 0.97
C LEU A 132 -12.25 -3.97 -0.37
N ASP A 133 -10.99 -4.01 -0.78
CA ASP A 133 -10.59 -4.82 -1.93
C ASP A 133 -10.90 -6.29 -1.67
N LYS A 134 -11.38 -7.01 -2.70
CA LYS A 134 -11.85 -8.39 -2.57
C LYS A 134 -10.74 -9.36 -2.17
N GLU A 135 -9.55 -9.19 -2.76
CA GLU A 135 -8.40 -10.05 -2.49
C GLU A 135 -7.87 -9.78 -1.09
N PHE A 136 -7.77 -8.49 -0.72
CA PHE A 136 -7.42 -8.08 0.64
C PHE A 136 -8.39 -8.65 1.67
N THR A 137 -9.70 -8.53 1.41
CA THR A 137 -10.76 -9.05 2.28
C THR A 137 -10.58 -10.55 2.53
N GLN A 138 -10.35 -11.33 1.48
CA GLN A 138 -10.16 -12.77 1.61
C GLN A 138 -8.91 -13.13 2.42
N ARG A 139 -7.80 -12.43 2.22
CA ARG A 139 -6.59 -12.61 3.04
C ARG A 139 -6.84 -12.21 4.50
N LEU A 140 -7.49 -11.08 4.75
CA LEU A 140 -7.80 -10.60 6.09
C LEU A 140 -8.73 -11.57 6.84
N LEU A 141 -9.75 -12.11 6.17
CA LEU A 141 -10.63 -13.12 6.75
C LEU A 141 -9.88 -14.42 7.06
N LEU A 142 -8.91 -14.80 6.23
CA LEU A 142 -8.07 -15.95 6.50
C LEU A 142 -7.16 -15.71 7.72
N VAL A 143 -6.62 -14.49 7.87
CA VAL A 143 -5.92 -14.10 9.11
C VAL A 143 -6.84 -14.27 10.32
N PHE A 144 -8.07 -13.76 10.26
CA PHE A 144 -9.03 -13.84 11.38
C PHE A 144 -9.35 -15.30 11.75
N ARG A 145 -9.54 -16.15 10.74
CA ARG A 145 -9.74 -17.59 10.93
C ARG A 145 -8.52 -18.24 11.61
N LEU A 146 -7.32 -18.01 11.11
CA LEU A 146 -6.09 -18.61 11.64
C LEU A 146 -5.75 -18.10 13.05
N MET A 147 -5.99 -16.82 13.36
CA MET A 147 -5.84 -16.27 14.71
C MET A 147 -6.72 -17.01 15.72
N LYS A 148 -7.97 -17.29 15.34
CA LYS A 148 -8.91 -18.04 16.18
C LYS A 148 -8.49 -19.51 16.31
N GLU A 149 -8.17 -20.17 15.21
CA GLU A 149 -7.85 -21.60 15.17
C GLU A 149 -6.51 -21.94 15.84
N ARG A 150 -5.46 -21.14 15.61
CA ARG A 150 -4.11 -21.42 16.11
C ARG A 150 -3.84 -20.84 17.49
N HIS A 151 -4.46 -19.70 17.82
CA HIS A 151 -4.12 -18.94 19.03
C HIS A 151 -5.33 -18.62 19.92
N GLY A 152 -6.56 -18.94 19.49
CA GLY A 152 -7.76 -18.68 20.28
C GLY A 152 -8.14 -17.19 20.37
N TYR A 153 -7.59 -16.33 19.50
CA TYR A 153 -7.94 -14.91 19.47
C TYR A 153 -9.11 -14.68 18.50
N GLU A 154 -10.21 -14.18 19.04
CA GLU A 154 -11.32 -13.70 18.23
C GLU A 154 -11.03 -12.28 17.77
N MET A 155 -10.91 -12.09 16.46
CA MET A 155 -10.56 -10.81 15.85
C MET A 155 -11.80 -9.96 15.56
N VAL A 156 -11.66 -8.65 15.65
CA VAL A 156 -12.72 -7.66 15.36
C VAL A 156 -12.17 -6.60 14.42
N LEU A 157 -12.90 -6.30 13.34
CA LEU A 157 -12.60 -5.17 12.48
C LEU A 157 -12.94 -3.85 13.19
N ILE A 158 -11.94 -2.98 13.31
CA ILE A 158 -12.03 -1.69 13.98
C ILE A 158 -12.28 -0.58 12.97
N GLU A 159 -11.46 -0.50 11.93
CA GLU A 159 -11.62 0.44 10.82
C GLU A 159 -11.15 -0.22 9.53
N GLY A 160 -12.02 -0.28 8.53
CA GLY A 160 -11.69 -0.70 7.17
C GLY A 160 -11.49 0.52 6.27
N TYR A 161 -12.50 0.86 5.47
CA TYR A 161 -12.43 2.04 4.61
C TYR A 161 -12.43 3.36 5.41
N ARG A 162 -11.63 4.33 4.95
CA ARG A 162 -11.62 5.70 5.49
C ARG A 162 -11.80 6.69 4.34
N SER A 163 -12.73 7.65 4.48
CA SER A 163 -12.92 8.66 3.44
C SER A 163 -11.79 9.70 3.44
N PRO A 164 -11.54 10.38 2.30
CA PRO A 164 -10.59 11.49 2.24
C PRO A 164 -10.89 12.61 3.25
N GLU A 165 -12.16 12.95 3.45
CA GLU A 165 -12.60 13.99 4.38
C GLU A 165 -12.29 13.59 5.82
N ARG A 166 -12.52 12.32 6.19
CA ARG A 166 -12.15 11.79 7.50
C ARG A 166 -10.63 11.80 7.69
N GLN A 167 -9.87 11.48 6.64
CA GLN A 167 -8.41 11.50 6.70
C GLN A 167 -7.87 12.93 6.93
N GLU A 168 -8.46 13.96 6.30
CA GLU A 168 -8.14 15.37 6.58
C GLU A 168 -8.48 15.78 8.01
N GLN A 169 -9.64 15.34 8.53
CA GLN A 169 -10.01 15.59 9.93
C GLN A 169 -9.02 14.96 10.91
N LEU A 170 -8.52 13.76 10.62
CA LEU A 170 -7.48 13.12 11.43
C LEU A 170 -6.16 13.87 11.34
N LEU A 171 -5.74 14.31 10.15
CA LEU A 171 -4.52 15.09 9.98
C LEU A 171 -4.59 16.43 10.74
N ALA A 172 -5.75 17.09 10.74
CA ALA A 172 -5.97 18.35 11.45
C ALA A 172 -5.80 18.23 12.98
N ARG A 173 -5.93 17.02 13.54
CA ARG A 173 -5.72 16.75 14.97
C ARG A 173 -4.25 16.62 15.35
N GLY A 174 -3.37 16.55 14.36
CA GLY A 174 -1.92 16.59 14.54
C GLY A 174 -1.22 15.32 14.07
N ARG A 175 0.09 15.46 13.86
CA ARG A 175 0.96 14.43 13.28
C ARG A 175 1.13 13.18 14.13
N HIS A 176 0.70 13.22 15.39
CA HIS A 176 0.68 12.08 16.32
C HIS A 176 -0.51 11.14 16.07
N VAL A 177 -1.48 11.53 15.25
CA VAL A 177 -2.61 10.67 14.85
C VAL A 177 -2.37 10.05 13.48
N THR A 178 -1.90 10.87 12.54
CA THR A 178 -1.54 10.46 11.18
C THR A 178 -0.59 11.47 10.57
N GLN A 179 0.32 10.99 9.72
CA GLN A 179 1.15 11.84 8.87
C GLN A 179 0.64 11.89 7.41
N ALA A 180 -0.34 11.07 7.07
CA ALA A 180 -0.94 11.01 5.74
C ALA A 180 -2.07 12.05 5.58
N GLY A 181 -2.04 12.80 4.48
CA GLY A 181 -3.16 13.64 4.04
C GLY A 181 -4.22 12.86 3.27
N ALA A 182 -5.22 13.57 2.73
CA ALA A 182 -6.21 12.96 1.86
C ALA A 182 -5.55 12.26 0.66
N ASN A 183 -6.01 11.03 0.43
CA ASN A 183 -5.61 10.11 -0.65
C ASN A 183 -4.19 9.55 -0.48
N MET A 184 -3.65 9.65 0.73
CA MET A 184 -2.29 9.20 1.05
C MET A 184 -2.29 8.03 2.04
N SER A 185 -3.46 7.41 2.28
CA SER A 185 -3.63 6.28 3.19
C SER A 185 -4.24 5.07 2.49
N TYR A 186 -3.73 3.87 2.74
CA TYR A 186 -4.25 2.62 2.19
C TYR A 186 -5.72 2.35 2.56
N HIS A 187 -6.20 2.89 3.69
CA HIS A 187 -7.62 2.78 4.09
C HIS A 187 -8.56 3.40 3.06
N GLN A 188 -8.11 4.44 2.35
CA GLN A 188 -8.92 5.14 1.35
C GLN A 188 -9.07 4.35 0.04
N TYR A 189 -8.26 3.31 -0.12
CA TYR A 189 -8.29 2.42 -1.27
C TYR A 189 -8.83 1.02 -0.93
N GLY A 190 -9.35 0.84 0.30
CA GLY A 190 -9.84 -0.47 0.75
C GLY A 190 -8.73 -1.52 0.88
N LEU A 191 -7.47 -1.09 0.96
CA LEU A 191 -6.29 -1.94 1.04
C LEU A 191 -5.70 -1.98 2.44
N ALA A 192 -6.35 -1.37 3.43
CA ALA A 192 -5.93 -1.47 4.82
C ALA A 192 -7.07 -1.68 5.80
N ALA A 193 -6.73 -2.26 6.94
CA ALA A 193 -7.65 -2.49 8.04
C ALA A 193 -6.92 -2.39 9.38
N ASP A 194 -7.59 -1.76 10.34
CA ASP A 194 -7.27 -1.82 11.76
C ASP A 194 -8.14 -2.89 12.40
N ALA A 195 -7.55 -3.73 13.25
CA ALA A 195 -8.25 -4.78 13.97
C ALA A 195 -7.84 -4.82 15.45
N ALA A 196 -8.72 -5.38 16.28
CA ALA A 196 -8.47 -5.65 17.70
C ALA A 196 -9.04 -7.02 18.07
N PHE A 197 -9.04 -7.35 19.36
CA PHE A 197 -9.49 -8.64 19.85
C PHE A 197 -10.79 -8.53 20.64
N MET A 198 -11.63 -9.55 20.55
CA MET A 198 -12.77 -9.74 21.44
C MET A 198 -12.34 -10.61 22.62
N ARG A 199 -12.65 -10.17 23.83
CA ARG A 199 -12.45 -10.94 25.05
C ARG A 199 -13.61 -10.69 26.00
N GLU A 200 -14.31 -11.77 26.38
CA GLU A 200 -15.45 -11.70 27.31
C GLU A 200 -16.54 -10.71 26.87
N GLY A 201 -16.80 -10.64 25.55
CA GLY A 201 -17.80 -9.73 24.97
C GLY A 201 -17.39 -8.26 24.92
N ARG A 202 -16.13 -7.94 25.22
CA ARG A 202 -15.57 -6.58 25.12
C ARG A 202 -14.39 -6.55 24.16
N ILE A 203 -14.20 -5.40 23.50
CA ILE A 203 -13.01 -5.16 22.69
C ILE A 203 -11.83 -4.91 23.62
N ALA A 204 -10.80 -5.74 23.48
CA ALA A 204 -9.49 -5.58 24.09
C ALA A 204 -8.51 -5.06 23.03
N ILE A 205 -8.06 -3.82 23.21
CA ILE A 205 -7.25 -3.09 22.21
C ILE A 205 -5.94 -2.54 22.78
N SER A 206 -5.84 -2.37 24.10
CA SER A 206 -4.67 -1.74 24.73
C SER A 206 -3.44 -2.66 24.70
N GLU A 207 -2.37 -2.22 24.05
CA GLU A 207 -1.08 -2.91 24.02
C GLU A 207 -0.40 -3.00 25.42
N ARG A 208 -0.92 -2.27 26.42
CA ARG A 208 -0.48 -2.38 27.81
C ARG A 208 -0.92 -3.70 28.46
N ASP A 209 -1.98 -4.33 27.95
CA ASP A 209 -2.36 -5.69 28.37
C ASP A 209 -1.42 -6.70 27.69
N PRO A 210 -0.65 -7.50 28.46
CA PRO A 210 0.23 -8.51 27.89
C PRO A 210 -0.47 -9.54 27.00
N TRP A 211 -1.75 -9.83 27.26
CA TRP A 211 -2.54 -10.74 26.42
C TRP A 211 -2.85 -10.12 25.06
N VAL A 212 -3.20 -8.83 25.01
CA VAL A 212 -3.43 -8.08 23.77
C VAL A 212 -2.13 -7.95 22.98
N MET A 213 -1.03 -7.61 23.66
CA MET A 213 0.27 -7.47 22.99
C MET A 213 0.72 -8.79 22.34
N ARG A 214 0.55 -9.93 23.02
CA ARG A 214 0.80 -11.25 22.44
C ARG A 214 -0.11 -11.54 21.24
N GLY A 215 -1.38 -11.14 21.32
CA GLY A 215 -2.31 -11.24 20.20
C GLY A 215 -1.79 -10.49 18.98
N TYR A 216 -1.29 -9.26 19.15
CA TYR A 216 -0.73 -8.48 18.04
C TYR A 216 0.55 -9.09 17.46
N GLN A 217 1.38 -9.75 18.28
CA GLN A 217 2.55 -10.48 17.78
C GLN A 217 2.13 -11.62 16.83
N HIS A 218 1.20 -12.48 17.27
CA HIS A 218 0.66 -13.55 16.42
C HIS A 218 -0.07 -13.00 15.18
N TYR A 219 -0.77 -11.87 15.33
CA TYR A 219 -1.43 -11.21 14.22
C TYR A 219 -0.43 -10.77 13.15
N GLY A 220 0.68 -10.15 13.55
CA GLY A 220 1.78 -9.78 12.65
C GLY A 220 2.43 -10.98 11.96
N GLU A 221 2.66 -12.08 12.70
CA GLU A 221 3.22 -13.32 12.17
C GLU A 221 2.31 -13.93 11.08
N ILE A 222 1.03 -14.12 11.39
CA ILE A 222 0.05 -14.70 10.44
C ILE A 222 -0.18 -13.76 9.25
N ALA A 223 -0.26 -12.44 9.47
CA ALA A 223 -0.37 -11.48 8.39
C ALA A 223 0.80 -11.60 7.40
N ALA A 224 2.02 -11.72 7.91
CA ALA A 224 3.22 -11.85 7.11
C ALA A 224 3.30 -13.20 6.37
N GLU A 225 2.82 -14.30 6.97
CA GLU A 225 2.66 -15.61 6.30
C GLU A 225 1.73 -15.50 5.09
N LEU A 226 0.67 -14.69 5.22
CA LEU A 226 -0.34 -14.48 4.19
C LEU A 226 -0.03 -13.37 3.19
N GLY A 227 1.19 -12.82 3.22
CA GLY A 227 1.63 -11.78 2.28
C GLY A 227 1.04 -10.40 2.54
N LEU A 228 0.55 -10.14 3.75
CA LEU A 228 0.13 -8.82 4.20
C LEU A 228 1.25 -8.15 5.00
N THR A 229 1.32 -6.83 4.94
CA THR A 229 2.27 -6.05 5.75
C THR A 229 1.61 -5.61 7.05
N TRP A 230 2.30 -5.77 8.18
CA TRP A 230 1.84 -5.36 9.49
C TRP A 230 2.57 -4.10 9.99
N GLY A 231 1.83 -3.06 10.32
CA GLY A 231 2.33 -1.75 10.75
C GLY A 231 3.02 -1.74 12.11
N GLY A 232 2.75 -2.72 12.98
CA GLY A 232 3.44 -2.81 14.28
C GLY A 232 4.93 -3.17 14.17
N GLY A 233 5.38 -3.64 13.00
CA GLY A 233 6.79 -3.89 12.67
C GLY A 233 7.52 -2.69 12.05
N TRP A 234 6.85 -1.55 11.85
CA TRP A 234 7.48 -0.38 11.23
C TRP A 234 8.41 0.35 12.20
N ALA A 235 9.57 0.80 11.67
CA ALA A 235 10.60 1.49 12.46
C ALA A 235 10.16 2.87 12.99
N MET A 236 9.11 3.46 12.41
CA MET A 236 8.36 4.56 13.01
C MET A 236 7.02 4.01 13.49
N GLN A 237 6.88 3.94 14.81
CA GLN A 237 5.60 3.78 15.48
C GLN A 237 4.99 5.18 15.63
N ASP A 238 3.80 5.37 15.09
CA ASP A 238 2.93 6.52 15.29
C ASP A 238 1.91 6.31 16.41
#